data_AF-A0A2V6AKQ2-F1
#
_entry.id   AF-A0A2V6AKQ2-F1
#
_cell.length_a   1.000
_cell.length_b   1.000
_cell.length_c   1.000
_cell.angle_alpha   90.00
_cell.angle_beta   90.00
_cell.angle_gamma   90.00
#
_symmetry.space_group_name_H-M   'P 1'
#
loop_
_entity.id
_entity.type
_entity.pdbx_description
1 polymer ?
#
loop_
_entity_poly.entity_id
_entity_poly.type
_entity_poly.pdbx_seq_one_letter_code
_entity_poly.pdbx_strand_id
1 'polypeptide(L)'
;MDKRYSSRKQHRRDHFLASLAALACVAASPQTLPAISLTHSEALVIGKRIWQNECNGTVAGLTSWNEGENFASLGIGHFIWYPKGQRGP
;
A
#
# COMPACT_ATOMS: atom_id res chain seq x y z
N MET A 1 -4.03 50.58 -36.29
CA MET A 1 -4.74 50.90 -35.03
C MET A 1 -4.32 49.85 -34.01
N ASP A 2 -3.09 49.97 -33.51
CA ASP A 2 -2.45 48.90 -32.76
C ASP A 2 -2.85 49.01 -31.29
N LYS A 3 -3.80 48.18 -30.88
CA LYS A 3 -4.19 48.04 -29.47
C LYS A 3 -2.98 47.49 -28.71
N ARG A 4 -2.27 48.37 -27.99
CA ARG A 4 -1.30 47.98 -26.96
C ARG A 4 -2.02 47.14 -25.91
N TYR A 5 -1.93 45.82 -26.05
CA TYR A 5 -2.53 44.88 -25.13
C TYR A 5 -1.90 45.07 -23.74
N SER A 6 -2.73 45.12 -22.71
CA SER A 6 -2.33 45.51 -21.35
C SER A 6 -1.32 44.52 -20.75
N SER A 7 -0.04 44.92 -20.72
CA SER A 7 1.10 44.20 -20.11
C SER A 7 0.80 43.69 -18.69
N ARG A 8 -0.02 44.41 -17.91
CA ARG A 8 -0.46 43.96 -16.56
C ARG A 8 -1.33 42.71 -16.58
N LYS A 9 -2.17 42.53 -17.60
CA LYS A 9 -3.02 41.33 -17.74
C LYS A 9 -2.19 40.13 -18.19
N GLN A 10 -1.15 40.35 -18.99
CA GLN A 10 -0.20 39.33 -19.43
C GLN A 10 0.57 38.77 -18.22
N HIS A 11 1.19 39.65 -17.43
CA HIS A 11 1.93 39.27 -16.22
C HIS A 11 1.07 38.44 -15.25
N ARG A 12 -0.18 38.83 -15.01
CA ARG A 12 -1.09 38.08 -14.11
C ARG A 12 -1.46 36.69 -14.63
N ARG A 13 -1.55 36.50 -15.95
CA ARG A 13 -1.81 35.19 -16.57
C ARG A 13 -0.57 34.31 -16.53
N ASP A 14 0.60 34.88 -16.76
CA ASP A 14 1.87 34.17 -16.72
C ASP A 14 2.16 33.66 -15.29
N HIS A 15 1.92 34.49 -14.27
CA HIS A 15 2.00 34.06 -12.86
C HIS A 15 0.99 32.97 -12.53
N PHE A 16 -0.24 33.07 -13.03
CA PHE A 16 -1.28 32.05 -12.80
C PHE A 16 -0.93 30.71 -13.44
N LEU A 17 -0.44 30.73 -14.68
CA LEU A 17 -0.02 29.52 -15.41
C LEU A 17 1.24 28.91 -14.79
N ALA A 18 2.21 29.73 -14.37
CA ALA A 18 3.39 29.27 -13.64
C ALA A 18 3.01 28.63 -12.28
N SER A 19 2.03 29.22 -11.58
CA SER A 19 1.49 28.67 -10.32
C SER A 19 0.83 27.31 -10.53
N LEU A 20 0.01 27.18 -11.59
CA LEU A 20 -0.65 25.91 -11.95
C LEU A 20 0.35 24.82 -12.34
N ALA A 21 1.36 25.18 -13.14
CA ALA A 21 2.42 24.25 -13.54
C ALA A 21 3.24 23.78 -12.33
N ALA A 22 3.58 24.69 -11.40
CA ALA A 22 4.29 24.34 -10.17
C ALA A 22 3.47 23.39 -9.28
N LEU A 23 2.16 23.62 -9.14
CA LEU A 23 1.27 22.73 -8.37
C LEU A 23 1.17 21.33 -8.99
N ALA A 24 1.07 21.25 -10.32
CA ALA A 24 1.06 19.99 -11.06
C ALA A 24 2.38 19.21 -10.91
N CYS A 25 3.53 19.89 -10.91
CA CYS A 25 4.84 19.27 -10.70
C CYS A 25 5.00 18.68 -9.28
N VAL A 26 4.47 19.35 -8.25
CA VAL A 26 4.49 18.82 -6.86
C VAL A 26 3.61 17.58 -6.73
N ALA A 27 2.42 17.56 -7.36
CA ALA A 27 1.53 16.41 -7.34
C ALA A 27 2.07 15.21 -8.14
N ALA A 28 2.84 15.46 -9.21
CA ALA A 28 3.42 14.42 -10.06
C ALA A 28 4.77 13.88 -9.57
N SER A 29 5.33 14.44 -8.49
CA SER A 29 6.61 13.99 -7.94
C SER A 29 6.44 12.63 -7.24
N PRO A 30 7.33 11.65 -7.48
CA PRO A 30 7.27 10.37 -6.78
C PRO A 30 7.44 10.58 -5.29
N GLN A 31 6.40 10.24 -4.52
CA GLN A 31 6.47 10.32 -3.08
C GLN A 31 7.24 9.11 -2.55
N THR A 32 8.39 9.35 -1.96
CA THR A 32 9.10 8.35 -1.18
C THR A 32 8.47 8.32 0.20
N LEU A 33 7.61 7.33 0.44
CA LEU A 33 7.14 7.05 1.79
C LEU A 33 8.34 6.49 2.58
N PRO A 34 8.61 7.01 3.79
CA PRO A 34 9.64 6.45 4.63
C PRO A 34 9.28 5.00 4.95
N ALA A 35 10.28 4.11 4.90
CA ALA A 35 10.11 2.74 5.33
C ALA A 35 9.73 2.72 6.82
N ILE A 36 8.75 1.90 7.18
CA ILE A 36 8.41 1.68 8.59
C ILE A 36 9.58 0.92 9.22
N SER A 37 10.27 1.56 10.16
CA SER A 37 11.30 0.91 10.97
C SER A 37 10.68 0.51 12.30
N LEU A 38 10.72 -0.79 12.62
CA LEU A 38 10.23 -1.32 13.87
C LEU A 38 11.40 -1.83 14.69
N THR A 39 11.39 -1.53 15.99
CA THR A 39 12.20 -2.28 16.95
C THR A 39 11.70 -3.72 17.03
N HIS A 40 12.56 -4.61 17.53
CA HIS A 40 12.19 -6.01 17.73
C HIS A 40 10.97 -6.16 18.64
N SER A 41 10.87 -5.35 19.70
CA SER A 41 9.74 -5.39 20.64
C SER A 41 8.43 -4.94 19.98
N GLU A 42 8.45 -3.90 19.15
CA GLU A 42 7.26 -3.45 18.43
C GLU A 42 6.79 -4.50 17.43
N ALA A 43 7.73 -5.08 16.66
CA ALA A 43 7.44 -6.16 15.73
C ALA A 43 6.81 -7.37 16.44
N LEU A 44 7.32 -7.74 17.63
CA LEU A 44 6.78 -8.84 18.43
C LEU A 44 5.34 -8.56 18.92
N VAL A 45 5.06 -7.33 19.37
CA VAL A 45 3.71 -6.94 19.82
C VAL A 45 2.72 -6.98 18.67
N ILE A 46 3.11 -6.44 17.51
CA ILE A 46 2.30 -6.47 16.28
C ILE A 46 2.07 -7.92 15.84
N GLY A 47 3.14 -8.73 15.77
CA GLY A 47 3.06 -10.14 15.39
C GLY A 47 2.13 -10.95 16.29
N LYS A 48 2.16 -10.72 17.60
CA LYS A 48 1.21 -11.37 18.54
C LYS A 48 -0.23 -10.99 18.29
N ARG A 49 -0.51 -9.72 17.96
CA ARG A 49 -1.88 -9.28 17.61
C ARG A 49 -2.35 -9.92 16.31
N ILE A 50 -1.50 -9.99 15.29
CA ILE A 50 -1.81 -10.67 14.02
C ILE A 50 -2.11 -12.15 14.31
N TRP A 51 -1.23 -12.83 15.06
CA TRP A 51 -1.42 -14.23 15.41
C TRP A 51 -2.72 -14.48 16.20
N GLN A 52 -3.07 -13.57 17.11
CA GLN A 52 -4.33 -13.66 17.85
C GLN A 52 -5.54 -13.50 16.91
N ASN A 53 -5.49 -12.54 16.00
CA ASN A 53 -6.62 -12.22 15.13
C ASN A 53 -6.82 -13.26 14.03
N GLU A 54 -5.74 -13.76 13.44
CA GLU A 54 -5.78 -14.62 12.25
C GLU A 54 -5.70 -16.11 12.59
N CYS A 55 -5.09 -16.49 13.73
CA CYS A 55 -4.87 -17.88 14.13
C CYS A 55 -5.46 -18.22 15.51
N ASN A 56 -6.30 -17.33 16.04
CA ASN A 56 -6.85 -17.40 17.40
C ASN A 56 -5.80 -17.53 18.51
N GLY A 57 -4.54 -17.14 18.23
CA GLY A 57 -3.43 -17.27 19.17
C GLY A 57 -2.99 -18.72 19.41
N THR A 58 -3.26 -19.63 18.47
CA THR A 58 -2.91 -21.05 18.60
C THR A 58 -1.85 -21.47 17.58
N VAL A 59 -1.00 -22.43 17.96
CA VAL A 59 0.00 -23.00 17.04
C VAL A 59 -0.70 -23.79 15.92
N ALA A 60 -1.77 -24.52 16.24
CA ALA A 60 -2.58 -25.24 15.26
C ALA A 60 -3.22 -24.31 14.22
N GLY A 61 -3.56 -23.08 14.61
CA GLY A 61 -4.09 -22.07 13.69
C GLY A 61 -3.07 -21.57 12.68
N LEU A 62 -1.75 -21.62 12.95
CA LEU A 62 -0.71 -21.15 12.02
C LEU A 62 -0.66 -21.99 10.75
N THR A 63 -0.87 -23.30 10.86
CA THR A 63 -0.86 -24.23 9.73
C THR A 63 -1.76 -25.40 10.07
N SER A 64 -2.77 -25.62 9.24
CA SER A 64 -3.71 -26.73 9.39
C SER A 64 -3.94 -27.41 8.05
N TRP A 65 -4.23 -28.70 8.11
CA TRP A 65 -4.69 -29.47 6.96
C TRP A 65 -5.96 -30.17 7.42
N ASN A 66 -7.11 -29.62 7.05
CA ASN A 66 -8.38 -30.14 7.55
C ASN A 66 -8.74 -31.42 6.80
N GLU A 67 -9.50 -32.28 7.47
CA GLU A 67 -10.01 -33.51 6.88
C GLU A 67 -10.88 -33.18 5.65
N GLY A 68 -10.62 -33.87 4.54
CA GLY A 68 -11.33 -33.65 3.28
C GLY A 68 -10.77 -32.51 2.41
N GLU A 69 -9.79 -31.75 2.88
CA GLU A 69 -9.11 -30.74 2.06
C GLU A 69 -7.90 -31.32 1.31
N ASN A 70 -7.72 -30.92 0.06
CA ASN A 70 -6.54 -31.27 -0.76
C ASN A 70 -5.44 -30.20 -0.68
N PHE A 71 -5.54 -29.29 0.29
CA PHE A 71 -4.66 -28.17 0.46
C PHE A 71 -4.41 -27.92 1.94
N ALA A 72 -3.28 -27.28 2.25
CA ALA A 72 -3.02 -26.79 3.60
C ALA A 72 -3.49 -25.34 3.72
N SER A 73 -4.10 -25.01 4.85
CA SER A 73 -4.48 -23.66 5.25
C SER A 73 -3.37 -23.06 6.12
N LEU A 74 -2.89 -21.87 5.73
CA LEU A 74 -1.86 -21.12 6.45
C LEU A 74 -2.53 -19.93 7.12
N GLY A 75 -2.55 -19.95 8.46
CA GLY A 75 -3.36 -19.03 9.25
C GLY A 75 -2.91 -17.57 9.19
N ILE A 76 -1.66 -17.27 8.86
CA ILE A 76 -1.22 -15.88 8.71
C ILE A 76 -1.60 -15.41 7.31
N GLY A 77 -2.62 -14.55 7.19
CA GLY A 77 -3.06 -14.00 5.91
C GLY A 77 -3.90 -14.94 5.05
N HIS A 78 -4.48 -15.99 5.65
CA HIS A 78 -5.44 -16.91 5.02
C HIS A 78 -4.99 -17.51 3.68
N PHE A 79 -3.71 -17.87 3.57
CA PHE A 79 -3.20 -18.50 2.34
C PHE A 79 -3.58 -19.97 2.26
N ILE A 80 -3.80 -20.43 1.04
CA ILE A 80 -4.00 -21.85 0.73
C ILE A 80 -2.82 -22.34 -0.10
N TRP A 81 -2.18 -23.42 0.33
CA TRP A 81 -1.11 -24.06 -0.41
C TRP A 81 -1.59 -25.38 -1.05
N TYR A 82 -1.48 -25.46 -2.37
CA TYR A 82 -1.77 -26.67 -3.13
C TYR A 82 -0.48 -27.48 -3.34
N PRO A 83 -0.45 -28.76 -2.96
CA PRO A 83 0.67 -29.64 -3.24
C PRO A 83 0.96 -29.78 -4.73
N LYS A 84 2.18 -30.22 -5.07
CA LYS A 84 2.56 -30.51 -6.45
C LYS A 84 1.55 -31.46 -7.10
N GLY A 85 1.02 -31.06 -8.25
CA GLY A 85 0.04 -31.86 -9.00
C GLY A 85 -1.41 -31.66 -8.58
N GLN A 86 -1.66 -30.91 -7.51
CA GLN A 86 -2.99 -30.41 -7.15
C GLN A 86 -3.16 -28.99 -7.68
N ARG A 87 -4.38 -28.66 -8.10
CA ARG A 87 -4.72 -27.32 -8.59
C ARG A 87 -5.93 -26.82 -7.81
N GLY A 88 -5.91 -25.54 -7.44
CA GLY A 88 -7.09 -24.88 -6.92
C GLY A 88 -8.21 -24.81 -7.96
N PRO A 89 -9.43 -24.45 -7.52
CA PRO A 89 -10.57 -24.21 -8.41
C PRO A 89 -10.27 -23.15 -9.49
#